data_AF-A0AA88ARE5-F1
#
_entry.id   AF-A0AA88ARE5-F1
#
_cell.length_a   1.000
_cell.length_b   1.000
_cell.length_c   1.000
_cell.angle_alpha   90.00
_cell.angle_beta   90.00
_cell.angle_gamma   90.00
#
_symmetry.space_group_name_H-M   'P 1'
#
loop_
_entity.id
_entity.type
_entity.pdbx_description
1 polymer ?
#
loop_
_entity_poly.entity_id
_entity_poly.type
_entity_poly.pdbx_seq_one_letter_code
_entity_poly.pdbx_strand_id
1 'polypeptide(L)'
;MQAWEMYKNNKLTDLVDSSITSSIYSANFSSEGEEEEEEEDEDREGEEEEVVLFLKVGLLCVQENSTLRPSMSIAIRMMTNDMNIDDVQVSKPGHINNIMDVKIGKRSSRSSQLSTSNMQIPQIANHFH
;
A
#
# COMPACT_ATOMS: atom_id res chain seq x y z
N MET A 1 -0.08 -7.63 20.68
CA MET A 1 -0.37 -7.25 19.28
C MET A 1 0.03 -8.43 18.40
N GLN A 2 -0.89 -9.35 18.10
CA GLN A 2 -0.57 -10.63 17.44
C GLN A 2 -0.03 -10.43 16.01
N ALA A 3 -0.61 -9.53 15.23
CA ALA A 3 -0.17 -9.24 13.86
C ALA A 3 1.29 -8.72 13.79
N TRP A 4 1.70 -7.85 14.71
CA TRP A 4 3.09 -7.37 14.78
C TRP A 4 4.08 -8.48 15.17
N GLU A 5 3.69 -9.37 16.08
CA GLU A 5 4.51 -10.54 16.41
C GLU A 5 4.60 -11.51 15.23
N MET A 6 3.54 -11.64 14.44
CA MET A 6 3.55 -12.44 13.21
C MET A 6 4.48 -11.85 12.15
N TYR A 7 4.49 -10.52 11.98
CA TYR A 7 5.41 -9.82 11.09
C TYR A 7 6.88 -10.08 11.47
N LYS A 8 7.26 -9.87 12.74
CA LYS A 8 8.64 -10.06 13.21
C LYS A 8 9.17 -11.50 13.07
N ASN A 9 8.27 -12.48 13.09
CA ASN A 9 8.62 -13.89 13.02
C ASN A 9 8.50 -14.44 11.59
N ASN A 10 8.42 -13.57 10.58
CA ASN A 10 8.18 -13.91 9.15
C ASN A 10 6.86 -14.68 8.87
N LYS A 11 6.08 -15.02 9.90
CA LYS A 11 4.82 -15.73 9.77
C LYS A 11 3.75 -14.97 8.96
N LEU A 12 3.87 -13.65 8.85
CA LEU A 12 2.93 -12.84 8.07
C LEU A 12 3.19 -12.94 6.56
N THR A 13 4.45 -13.10 6.14
CA THR A 13 4.79 -13.34 4.72
C THR A 13 4.40 -14.75 4.31
N ASP A 14 4.61 -15.74 5.19
CA ASP A 14 4.17 -17.13 4.94
C ASP A 14 2.65 -17.25 4.69
N LEU A 15 1.84 -16.32 5.22
CA LEU A 15 0.40 -16.28 4.97
C LEU A 15 0.05 -15.70 3.60
N VAL A 16 0.87 -14.78 3.09
CA VAL A 16 0.76 -14.27 1.72
C VAL A 16 1.03 -15.44 0.77
N ASP A 17 2.14 -16.15 0.98
CA ASP A 17 2.56 -17.27 0.14
C ASP A 17 1.59 -18.46 0.17
N SER A 18 0.90 -18.69 1.29
CA SER A 18 0.01 -19.85 1.42
C SER A 18 -1.45 -19.54 1.06
N SER A 19 -1.96 -18.36 1.45
CA SER A 19 -3.39 -18.03 1.29
C SER A 19 -3.68 -17.17 0.07
N ILE A 20 -2.76 -16.28 -0.31
CA ILE A 20 -2.96 -15.39 -1.47
C ILE A 20 -2.57 -16.13 -2.74
N THR A 21 -1.41 -16.81 -2.76
CA THR A 21 -0.99 -17.62 -3.91
C THR A 21 -2.05 -18.68 -4.27
N SER A 22 -2.62 -19.38 -3.28
CA SER A 22 -3.73 -20.34 -3.53
C SER A 22 -5.02 -19.68 -4.03
N SER A 23 -5.32 -18.44 -3.60
CA SER A 23 -6.51 -17.71 -4.05
C SER A 23 -6.34 -17.17 -5.47
N ILE A 24 -5.14 -16.69 -5.81
CA ILE A 24 -4.75 -16.28 -7.16
C ILE A 24 -4.84 -17.49 -8.11
N TYR A 25 -4.25 -18.63 -7.71
CA TYR A 25 -4.34 -19.87 -8.48
C TYR A 25 -5.79 -20.31 -8.73
N SER A 26 -6.66 -20.18 -7.73
CA SER A 26 -8.08 -20.53 -7.83
C SER A 26 -8.89 -19.52 -8.66
N ALA A 27 -8.56 -18.22 -8.59
CA ALA A 27 -9.23 -17.18 -9.36
C ALA A 27 -8.87 -17.28 -10.85
N ASN A 28 -7.63 -17.67 -11.16
CA ASN A 28 -7.15 -17.83 -12.53
C ASN A 28 -7.56 -19.17 -13.17
N PHE A 29 -7.97 -20.18 -12.38
CA PHE A 29 -8.48 -21.48 -12.88
C PHE A 29 -9.98 -21.45 -13.28
N SER A 30 -10.67 -20.31 -13.15
CA SER A 30 -12.11 -20.23 -13.43
C SER A 30 -12.45 -19.74 -14.84
N SER A 31 -11.48 -19.65 -15.74
CA SER A 31 -11.77 -19.48 -17.17
C SER A 31 -10.79 -20.26 -18.02
N GLU A 32 -11.41 -20.97 -18.98
CA GLU A 32 -10.84 -21.64 -20.14
C GLU A 32 -10.43 -23.09 -19.92
N GLY A 33 -11.26 -23.97 -20.51
CA GLY A 33 -10.95 -25.36 -20.71
C GLY A 33 -9.83 -25.52 -21.73
N GLU A 34 -9.07 -26.59 -21.51
CA GLU A 34 -8.15 -27.31 -22.40
C GLU A 34 -7.89 -26.70 -23.78
N GLU A 35 -6.65 -26.25 -24.01
CA GLU A 35 -5.81 -26.68 -25.13
C GLU A 35 -4.34 -26.29 -24.83
N GLU A 36 -3.44 -27.24 -25.07
CA GLU A 36 -2.01 -27.19 -24.76
C GLU A 36 -1.25 -26.34 -25.78
N GLU A 37 -0.57 -25.27 -25.34
CA GLU A 37 0.61 -24.74 -26.04
C GLU A 37 1.67 -24.37 -24.97
N GLU A 38 2.83 -25.03 -25.06
CA GLU A 38 4.01 -24.76 -24.25
C GLU A 38 4.59 -23.39 -24.67
N GLU A 39 4.23 -22.32 -23.98
CA GLU A 39 4.92 -21.03 -24.08
C GLU A 39 5.64 -20.72 -22.76
N GLU A 40 6.93 -20.42 -22.86
CA GLU A 40 7.89 -20.35 -21.76
C GLU A 40 7.51 -19.31 -20.69
N ASP A 41 7.48 -19.80 -19.45
CA ASP A 41 7.06 -19.09 -18.24
C ASP A 41 8.09 -18.06 -17.77
N GLU A 42 7.86 -16.75 -18.00
CA GLU A 42 8.69 -15.67 -17.39
C GLU A 42 7.87 -14.62 -16.60
N ASP A 43 6.54 -14.75 -16.50
CA ASP A 43 5.68 -13.70 -15.90
C ASP A 43 5.06 -14.04 -14.53
N ARG A 44 5.29 -15.24 -13.98
CA ARG A 44 4.61 -15.70 -12.73
C ARG A 44 5.26 -15.27 -11.42
N GLU A 45 6.50 -14.80 -11.42
CA GLU A 45 7.23 -14.41 -10.19
C GLU A 45 6.88 -12.99 -9.71
N GLY A 46 6.30 -12.15 -10.57
CA GLY A 46 6.03 -10.74 -10.26
C GLY A 46 4.88 -10.48 -9.27
N GLU A 47 3.88 -11.36 -9.19
CA GLU A 47 2.67 -11.13 -8.38
C GLU A 47 2.93 -11.30 -6.87
N GLU A 48 3.77 -12.26 -6.47
CA GLU A 48 4.10 -12.49 -5.06
C GLU A 48 4.94 -11.34 -4.49
N GLU A 49 5.93 -10.88 -5.28
CA GLU A 49 6.75 -9.72 -4.93
C GLU A 49 5.91 -8.45 -4.75
N GLU A 50 4.91 -8.24 -5.62
CA GLU A 50 3.99 -7.11 -5.53
C GLU A 50 3.20 -7.15 -4.21
N VAL A 51 2.62 -8.29 -3.84
CA VAL A 51 1.84 -8.38 -2.59
C VAL A 51 2.71 -8.12 -1.35
N VAL A 52 3.93 -8.69 -1.33
CA VAL A 52 4.89 -8.48 -0.24
C VAL A 52 5.30 -7.00 -0.15
N LEU A 53 5.52 -6.36 -1.30
CA LEU A 53 5.81 -4.93 -1.40
C LEU A 53 4.66 -4.08 -0.83
N PHE A 54 3.43 -4.32 -1.26
CA PHE A 54 2.25 -3.59 -0.77
C PHE A 54 2.09 -3.73 0.75
N LEU A 55 2.32 -4.94 1.28
CA LEU A 55 2.26 -5.18 2.71
C LEU A 55 3.35 -4.40 3.47
N LYS A 56 4.60 -4.43 2.99
CA LYS A 56 5.71 -3.66 3.57
C LYS A 56 5.38 -2.16 3.57
N VAL A 57 4.95 -1.59 2.44
CA VAL A 57 4.59 -0.17 2.33
C VAL A 57 3.41 0.18 3.23
N GLY A 58 2.39 -0.67 3.28
CA GLY A 58 1.25 -0.51 4.19
C GLY A 58 1.67 -0.42 5.65
N LEU A 59 2.64 -1.24 6.08
CA LEU A 59 3.19 -1.20 7.43
C LEU A 59 4.02 0.06 7.70
N LEU A 60 4.78 0.57 6.71
CA LEU A 60 5.51 1.84 6.82
C LEU A 60 4.55 3.04 7.04
N CYS A 61 3.38 3.02 6.39
CA CYS A 61 2.38 4.08 6.51
C CYS A 61 1.76 4.21 7.91
N VAL A 62 1.74 3.13 8.70
CA VAL A 62 1.07 3.09 10.01
C VAL A 62 2.04 3.10 11.20
N GLN A 63 3.33 3.40 10.98
CA GLN A 63 4.35 3.41 12.02
C GLN A 63 4.02 4.37 13.18
N GLU A 64 4.43 3.97 14.39
CA GLU A 64 4.20 4.74 15.62
C GLU A 64 4.87 6.11 15.55
N ASN A 65 6.13 6.18 15.08
CA ASN A 65 6.80 7.44 14.82
C ASN A 65 6.33 8.04 13.49
N SER A 66 5.60 9.16 13.55
CA SER A 66 5.07 9.83 12.37
C SER A 66 6.13 10.36 11.42
N THR A 67 7.36 10.63 11.90
CA THR A 67 8.45 11.14 11.04
C THR A 67 9.04 10.05 10.15
N LEU A 68 8.77 8.78 10.43
CA LEU A 68 9.24 7.64 9.63
C LEU A 68 8.23 7.22 8.56
N ARG A 69 6.99 7.73 8.63
CA ARG A 69 5.96 7.44 7.63
C ARG A 69 6.35 8.09 6.30
N PRO A 70 6.26 7.35 5.17
CA PRO A 70 6.56 7.92 3.86
C PRO A 70 5.55 9.03 3.52
N SER A 71 6.01 10.05 2.77
CA SER A 71 5.06 10.95 2.11
C SER A 71 4.28 10.18 1.05
N MET A 72 3.10 10.67 0.67
CA MET A 72 2.30 10.00 -0.37
C MET A 72 3.06 9.80 -1.69
N SER A 73 3.88 10.77 -2.10
CA SER A 73 4.71 10.63 -3.30
C SER A 73 5.75 9.52 -3.18
N ILE A 74 6.34 9.35 -1.99
CA ILE A 74 7.31 8.28 -1.72
C ILE A 74 6.58 6.94 -1.64
N ALA A 75 5.44 6.86 -0.96
CA ALA A 75 4.64 5.64 -0.87
C ALA A 75 4.21 5.12 -2.25
N ILE A 76 3.78 6.00 -3.16
CA ILE A 76 3.43 5.62 -4.53
C ILE A 76 4.64 5.06 -5.27
N ARG A 77 5.79 5.75 -5.19
CA ARG A 77 7.03 5.28 -5.81
C ARG A 77 7.53 3.94 -5.24
N MET A 78 7.25 3.67 -3.97
CA MET A 78 7.52 2.37 -3.36
C MET A 78 6.57 1.30 -3.89
N MET A 79 5.28 1.60 -4.09
CA MET A 79 4.30 0.64 -4.61
C MET A 79 4.47 0.34 -6.11
N THR A 80 5.05 1.27 -6.88
CA THR A 80 5.31 1.08 -8.32
C THR A 80 6.66 0.43 -8.62
N ASN A 81 7.38 -0.07 -7.60
CA ASN A 81 8.75 -0.57 -7.70
C ASN A 81 9.78 0.43 -8.28
N ASP A 82 9.46 1.73 -8.31
CA ASP A 82 10.38 2.81 -8.74
C ASP A 82 11.46 3.14 -7.69
N MET A 83 11.43 2.45 -6.55
CA MET A 83 12.34 2.63 -5.43
C MET A 83 12.50 1.30 -4.67
N ASN A 84 13.75 0.82 -4.53
CA ASN A 84 14.04 -0.35 -3.71
C ASN A 84 13.75 -0.04 -2.23
N ILE A 85 13.08 -0.96 -1.53
CA ILE A 85 12.68 -0.81 -0.13
C ILE A 85 13.29 -1.86 0.81
N ASP A 86 14.23 -2.68 0.33
CA ASP A 86 14.75 -3.83 1.08
C ASP A 86 15.49 -3.41 2.34
N ASP A 87 16.16 -2.26 2.31
CA ASP A 87 16.86 -1.67 3.45
C ASP A 87 15.93 -0.90 4.41
N VAL A 88 14.64 -0.74 4.07
CA VAL A 88 13.71 0.06 4.86
C VAL A 88 13.17 -0.77 6.02
N GLN A 89 13.58 -0.38 7.23
CA GLN A 89 13.15 -1.04 8.45
C GLN A 89 11.70 -0.69 8.82
N VAL A 90 10.85 -1.70 8.85
CA VAL A 90 9.49 -1.55 9.37
C VAL A 90 9.55 -1.55 10.90
N SER A 91 9.13 -0.44 11.50
CA SER A 91 8.97 -0.27 12.94
C SER A 91 7.55 -0.59 13.40
N LYS A 92 7.35 -0.67 14.72
CA LYS A 92 6.06 -1.03 15.32
C LYS A 92 4.96 -0.04 14.88
N PRO A 93 3.78 -0.53 14.46
CA PRO A 93 2.63 0.32 14.16
C PRO A 93 2.18 1.11 15.39
N GLY A 94 1.63 2.30 15.16
CA GLY A 94 1.01 3.10 16.20
C GLY A 94 -0.17 2.36 16.84
N HIS A 95 -0.19 2.30 18.17
CA HIS A 95 -1.21 1.56 18.92
C HIS A 95 -2.02 2.46 19.84
N ILE A 96 -3.33 2.45 19.67
CA ILE A 96 -4.27 3.13 20.55
C ILE A 96 -4.86 2.07 21.50
N ASN A 97 -4.41 2.04 22.75
CA ASN A 97 -4.92 1.09 23.75
C ASN A 97 -6.33 1.45 24.23
N ASN A 98 -6.69 2.73 24.21
CA ASN A 98 -7.99 3.24 24.60
C ASN A 98 -8.32 4.47 23.75
N ILE A 99 -9.53 4.51 23.20
CA ILE A 99 -10.00 5.61 22.36
C ILE A 99 -9.97 6.94 23.13
N MET A 100 -10.15 6.91 24.46
CA MET A 100 -10.07 8.10 25.31
C MET A 100 -8.66 8.69 25.44
N ASP A 101 -7.61 7.90 25.15
CA ASP A 101 -6.21 8.36 25.18
C ASP A 101 -5.82 9.09 23.89
N VAL A 102 -6.68 9.05 22.86
CA VAL A 102 -6.52 9.86 21.66
C VAL A 102 -6.82 11.31 22.05
N LYS A 103 -5.78 12.09 22.34
CA LYS A 103 -5.88 13.55 22.35
C LYS A 103 -6.18 14.00 20.91
N ILE A 104 -7.45 13.94 20.51
CA ILE A 104 -7.97 14.71 19.39
C ILE A 104 -7.74 16.15 19.80
N GLY A 105 -6.67 16.75 19.27
CA GLY A 105 -6.30 18.12 19.59
C GLY A 105 -7.55 18.98 19.49
N LYS A 106 -7.87 19.69 20.58
CA LYS A 106 -8.94 20.70 20.57
C LYS A 106 -8.71 21.53 19.32
N ARG A 107 -9.54 21.33 18.30
CA ARG A 107 -9.63 22.24 17.17
C ARG A 107 -10.19 23.50 17.81
N SER A 108 -9.31 24.38 18.29
CA SER A 108 -9.67 25.76 18.48
C SER A 108 -10.31 26.15 17.16
N SER A 109 -11.58 26.52 17.23
CA SER A 109 -12.37 27.07 16.14
C SER A 109 -11.69 28.36 15.69
N ARG A 110 -10.54 28.24 15.02
CA ARG A 110 -10.03 29.24 14.11
C ARG A 110 -10.99 29.16 12.95
N SER A 111 -11.94 30.10 12.94
CA SER A 111 -12.66 30.48 11.74
C SER A 111 -11.65 30.59 10.60
N SER A 112 -11.57 29.55 9.77
CA SER A 112 -10.84 29.60 8.52
C SER A 112 -11.72 30.43 7.60
N GLN A 113 -11.42 31.72 7.51
CA GLN A 113 -11.72 32.46 6.30
C GLN A 113 -11.18 31.63 5.15
N LEU A 114 -12.06 31.09 4.31
CA LEU A 114 -11.67 30.36 3.12
C LEU A 114 -10.92 31.33 2.21
N SER A 115 -9.59 31.28 2.21
CA SER A 115 -8.80 31.84 1.13
C SER A 115 -8.83 30.82 0.00
N THR A 116 -9.77 31.00 -0.93
CA THR A 116 -9.79 30.27 -2.20
C THR A 116 -8.58 30.72 -3.01
N SER A 117 -7.46 30.02 -2.89
CA SER A 117 -6.37 30.15 -3.86
C SER A 117 -6.81 29.48 -5.16
N ASN A 118 -7.06 30.29 -6.18
CA ASN A 118 -7.41 29.89 -7.54
C ASN A 118 -6.53 28.74 -8.04
N MET A 119 -7.08 27.53 -8.13
CA MET A 119 -6.60 26.51 -9.06
C MET A 119 -7.30 26.74 -10.40
N GLN A 120 -6.75 27.65 -11.21
CA GLN A 120 -7.21 27.87 -12.57
C GLN A 120 -6.87 26.61 -13.39
N ILE A 121 -7.89 25.84 -13.76
CA ILE A 121 -7.77 24.76 -14.75
C ILE A 121 -7.53 25.43 -16.11
N PRO A 122 -6.45 25.11 -16.86
CA PRO A 122 -6.28 25.65 -18.21
C PRO A 122 -7.38 25.09 -19.12
N GLN A 123 -8.17 25.98 -19.73
CA GLN A 123 -9.16 25.62 -20.73
C GLN A 123 -8.42 25.29 -22.04
N ILE A 124 -8.49 24.03 -22.48
CA ILE A 124 -8.03 23.61 -23.81
C ILE A 124 -9.07 24.11 -24.81
N ALA A 125 -8.69 25.11 -25.62
CA ALA A 125 -9.51 25.57 -26.73
C ALA A 125 -9.44 24.53 -27.87
N ASN A 126 -10.49 23.72 -28.00
CA ASN A 126 -10.71 22.93 -29.22
C ASN A 126 -11.21 23.87 -30.32
N HIS A 127 -10.30 24.29 -31.19
CA HIS A 127 -10.66 24.95 -32.45
C HIS A 127 -10.90 23.85 -33.50
N PHE A 128 -12.17 23.59 -33.78
CA PHE A 128 -12.59 22.86 -34.99
C PHE A 128 -12.67 23.86 -36.15
N HIS A 129 -12.16 23.48 -37.31
CA HIS A 129 -12.39 24.13 -38.60
C HIS A 129 -12.88 23.06 -39.58
#